data_AF-A0A267E6U9-F1
#
_entry.id   AF-A0A267E6U9-F1
#
_cell.length_a   1.000
_cell.length_b   1.000
_cell.length_c   1.000
_cell.angle_alpha   90.00
_cell.angle_beta   90.00
_cell.angle_gamma   90.00
#
_symmetry.space_group_name_H-M   'P 1'
#
loop_
_entity.id
_entity.type
_entity.pdbx_description
1 polymer ?
#
loop_
_entity_poly.entity_id
_entity_poly.type
_entity_poly.pdbx_seq_one_letter_code
_entity_poly.pdbx_strand_id
1 'polypeptide(L)'
;ISAHLVQHVLSDSSGVSGSSCACLCTDLNPAAALCTAVTCCQLMPVASDLAGCLRSGCADLVLANPPYVPTPDDEVGTPGIAAAWAGGLEGRRVIDRLLTEAERLLRPTPQLSAFYLLMLRENRPEEVALEMRCRGFKSMLVVERHCAGENLSVWRFERGGVEESEFRVF
;
A
#
# COMPACT_ATOMS: atom_id res chain seq x y z
N ILE A 1 -12.69 -6.26 6.91
CA ILE A 1 -12.78 -6.10 5.44
C ILE A 1 -11.38 -5.66 5.01
N SER A 2 -10.68 -6.50 4.25
CA SER A 2 -9.26 -6.32 3.90
C SER A 2 -9.12 -5.30 2.77
N ALA A 3 -9.14 -4.01 3.10
CA ALA A 3 -9.05 -2.99 2.06
C ALA A 3 -7.60 -2.83 1.57
N HIS A 4 -7.20 -3.59 0.55
CA HIS A 4 -6.08 -3.20 -0.30
C HIS A 4 -6.55 -2.08 -1.25
N LEU A 5 -6.61 -0.86 -0.72
CA LEU A 5 -7.11 0.30 -1.44
C LEU A 5 -6.02 0.96 -2.31
N VAL A 6 -5.74 0.39 -3.48
CA VAL A 6 -4.84 1.04 -4.45
C VAL A 6 -5.54 2.21 -5.15
N GLN A 7 -5.60 3.39 -4.51
CA GLN A 7 -6.19 4.61 -5.08
C GLN A 7 -5.34 5.21 -6.21
N HIS A 8 -5.67 4.89 -7.46
CA HIS A 8 -5.04 5.53 -8.60
C HIS A 8 -5.61 6.96 -8.82
N VAL A 9 -4.76 7.99 -8.88
CA VAL A 9 -5.11 9.31 -9.44
C VAL A 9 -4.62 9.32 -10.88
N LEU A 10 -5.45 9.68 -11.86
CA LEU A 10 -5.04 9.94 -13.24
C LEU A 10 -5.23 11.43 -13.47
N SER A 11 -4.18 12.25 -13.36
CA SER A 11 -4.27 13.59 -13.95
C SER A 11 -4.25 13.44 -15.47
N ASP A 12 -5.40 13.64 -16.10
CA ASP A 12 -5.49 13.73 -17.55
C ASP A 12 -4.74 15.00 -18.00
N SER A 13 -3.71 14.85 -18.83
CA SER A 13 -2.99 15.98 -19.43
C SER A 13 -3.80 16.69 -20.53
N SER A 14 -5.00 16.21 -20.87
CA SER A 14 -5.84 16.78 -21.93
C SER A 14 -6.74 17.94 -21.49
N GLY A 15 -6.18 19.03 -20.93
CA GLY A 15 -6.79 20.38 -20.98
C GLY A 15 -8.22 20.60 -20.45
N VAL A 16 -8.90 19.60 -19.88
CA VAL A 16 -10.26 19.72 -19.36
C VAL A 16 -10.14 20.17 -17.91
N SER A 17 -10.71 21.35 -17.64
CA SER A 17 -10.77 21.94 -16.30
C SER A 17 -11.64 21.08 -15.38
N GLY A 18 -10.99 20.13 -14.72
CA GLY A 18 -11.53 19.24 -13.72
C GLY A 18 -10.52 18.15 -13.43
N SER A 19 -9.95 18.12 -12.21
CA SER A 19 -9.05 17.04 -11.80
C SER A 19 -9.83 15.73 -11.75
N SER A 20 -9.84 14.98 -12.86
CA SER A 20 -10.38 13.63 -12.87
C SER A 20 -9.44 12.73 -12.07
N CYS A 21 -9.99 11.82 -11.29
CA CYS A 21 -9.26 10.84 -10.50
C CYS A 21 -9.92 9.50 -10.73
N ALA A 22 -9.13 8.46 -10.99
CA ALA A 22 -9.64 7.13 -11.35
C ALA A 22 -9.38 6.14 -10.22
N CYS A 23 -10.26 6.11 -9.21
CA CYS A 23 -10.02 5.31 -8.03
C CYS A 23 -10.26 3.80 -8.29
N LEU A 24 -9.19 3.01 -8.25
CA LEU A 24 -9.25 1.55 -8.29
C LEU A 24 -9.18 1.00 -6.86
N CYS A 25 -9.63 -0.23 -6.67
CA CYS A 25 -9.31 -0.99 -5.46
C CYS A 25 -9.28 -2.49 -5.77
N THR A 26 -8.52 -3.22 -4.96
CA THR A 26 -8.37 -4.66 -5.11
C THR A 26 -8.70 -5.34 -3.80
N ASP A 27 -9.31 -6.50 -3.84
CA ASP A 27 -9.46 -7.35 -2.66
C ASP A 27 -9.34 -8.81 -3.12
N LEU A 28 -8.67 -9.66 -2.32
CA LEU A 28 -8.59 -11.09 -2.60
C LEU A 28 -9.98 -11.74 -2.50
N ASN A 29 -10.85 -11.21 -1.63
CA ASN A 29 -12.21 -11.70 -1.42
C ASN A 29 -13.20 -11.04 -2.40
N PRO A 30 -13.80 -11.80 -3.34
CA PRO A 30 -14.78 -11.26 -4.28
C PRO A 30 -16.00 -10.62 -3.62
N ALA A 31 -16.42 -11.12 -2.44
CA ALA A 31 -17.54 -10.53 -1.70
C ALA A 31 -17.19 -9.13 -1.18
N ALA A 32 -15.93 -8.87 -0.82
CA ALA A 32 -15.48 -7.55 -0.38
C ALA A 32 -15.34 -6.57 -1.56
N ALA A 33 -14.89 -7.04 -2.73
CA ALA A 33 -14.93 -6.27 -3.97
C ALA A 33 -16.38 -5.83 -4.30
N LEU A 34 -17.35 -6.74 -4.22
CA LEU A 34 -18.77 -6.41 -4.41
C LEU A 34 -19.30 -5.42 -3.36
N CYS A 35 -18.97 -5.63 -2.08
CA CYS A 35 -19.35 -4.71 -1.01
C CYS A 35 -18.79 -3.30 -1.25
N THR A 36 -17.59 -3.20 -1.81
CA THR A 36 -16.97 -1.91 -2.15
C THR A 36 -17.74 -1.18 -3.25
N ALA A 37 -18.19 -1.89 -4.30
CA ALA A 37 -19.02 -1.31 -5.36
C ALA A 37 -20.33 -0.70 -4.82
N VAL A 38 -20.91 -1.33 -3.79
CA VAL A 38 -22.12 -0.82 -3.10
C VAL A 38 -21.79 0.37 -2.19
N THR A 39 -20.63 0.35 -1.54
CA THR A 39 -20.23 1.37 -0.54
C THR A 39 -19.82 2.69 -1.20
N CYS A 40 -19.12 2.63 -2.33
CA CYS A 40 -18.64 3.81 -3.03
C CYS A 40 -18.68 3.62 -4.55
N CYS A 41 -19.58 4.32 -5.22
CA CYS A 41 -19.77 4.24 -6.67
C CYS A 41 -18.60 4.81 -7.50
N GLN A 42 -17.69 5.54 -6.86
CA GLN A 42 -16.49 6.12 -7.51
C GLN A 42 -15.30 5.16 -7.51
N LEU A 43 -15.36 4.06 -6.75
CA LEU A 43 -14.34 3.02 -6.75
C LEU A 43 -14.64 1.98 -7.82
N MET A 44 -13.60 1.54 -8.51
CA MET A 44 -13.63 0.40 -9.44
C MET A 44 -12.98 -0.82 -8.78
N PRO A 45 -13.76 -1.67 -8.09
CA PRO A 45 -13.22 -2.84 -7.40
C PRO A 45 -12.90 -3.98 -8.36
N VAL A 46 -11.78 -4.66 -8.09
CA VAL A 46 -11.34 -5.86 -8.80
C VAL A 46 -11.02 -6.94 -7.79
N ALA A 47 -11.58 -8.14 -7.96
CA ALA A 47 -11.16 -9.30 -7.20
C ALA A 47 -9.80 -9.78 -7.73
N SER A 48 -8.74 -9.61 -6.94
CA SER A 48 -7.36 -9.91 -7.36
C SER A 48 -6.48 -10.16 -6.13
N ASP A 49 -5.44 -10.98 -6.32
CA ASP A 49 -4.35 -11.05 -5.35
C ASP A 49 -3.48 -9.79 -5.47
N LEU A 50 -3.50 -8.97 -4.40
CA LEU A 50 -2.89 -7.66 -4.36
C LEU A 50 -3.18 -6.86 -5.65
N ALA A 51 -2.15 -6.29 -6.26
CA ALA A 51 -2.24 -5.49 -7.47
C ALA A 51 -1.75 -6.22 -8.74
N GLY A 52 -1.75 -7.56 -8.74
CA GLY A 52 -1.22 -8.36 -9.85
C GLY A 52 -1.89 -8.08 -11.21
N CYS A 53 -3.14 -7.59 -11.20
CA CYS A 53 -3.88 -7.20 -12.40
C CYS A 53 -3.54 -5.79 -12.93
N LEU A 54 -2.72 -5.00 -12.21
CA LEU A 54 -2.41 -3.60 -12.55
C LEU A 54 -1.03 -3.47 -13.21
N ARG A 55 -0.92 -2.56 -14.18
CA ARG A 55 0.34 -2.26 -14.89
C ARG A 55 1.33 -1.54 -13.97
N SER A 56 2.62 -1.72 -14.21
CA SER A 56 3.67 -0.99 -13.48
C SER A 56 3.64 0.51 -13.76
N GLY A 57 4.07 1.33 -12.81
CA GLY A 57 4.18 2.79 -12.96
C GLY A 57 2.87 3.49 -13.27
N CYS A 58 1.72 2.93 -12.88
CA CYS A 58 0.42 3.57 -13.10
C CYS A 58 0.03 4.52 -11.97
N ALA A 59 0.36 4.19 -10.73
CA ALA A 59 -0.24 4.83 -9.56
C ALA A 59 0.52 6.11 -9.14
N ASP A 60 -0.24 7.19 -8.90
CA ASP A 60 0.22 8.32 -8.08
C ASP A 60 0.09 8.00 -6.59
N LEU A 61 -0.94 7.25 -6.19
CA LEU A 61 -1.19 6.97 -4.79
C LEU A 61 -1.46 5.47 -4.63
N VAL A 62 -0.91 4.90 -3.58
CA VAL A 62 -1.23 3.53 -3.14
C VAL A 62 -1.59 3.63 -1.67
N LEU A 63 -2.74 3.09 -1.26
CA LEU A 63 -3.10 2.97 0.15
C LEU A 63 -3.23 1.50 0.49
N ALA A 64 -2.73 1.08 1.64
CA ALA A 64 -2.87 -0.29 2.09
C ALA A 64 -3.25 -0.34 3.56
N ASN A 65 -4.34 -1.04 3.82
CA ASN A 65 -4.68 -1.60 5.11
C ASN A 65 -4.58 -3.14 4.98
N PRO A 66 -3.36 -3.70 5.09
CA PRO A 66 -3.14 -5.12 4.87
C PRO A 66 -3.63 -5.98 6.03
N PRO A 67 -3.74 -7.31 5.85
CA PRO A 67 -3.79 -8.22 6.98
C PRO A 67 -2.45 -8.16 7.73
N TYR A 68 -2.44 -7.46 8.85
CA TYR A 68 -1.25 -7.10 9.64
C TYR A 68 -1.14 -7.86 10.96
N VAL A 69 -2.09 -8.75 11.28
CA VAL A 69 -2.09 -9.46 12.57
C VAL A 69 -1.10 -10.62 12.49
N PRO A 70 -0.16 -10.75 13.46
CA PRO A 70 0.70 -11.91 13.53
C PRO A 70 -0.10 -13.20 13.71
N THR A 71 0.12 -14.15 12.81
CA THR A 71 -0.51 -15.48 12.81
C THR A 71 0.52 -16.53 12.39
N PRO A 72 0.25 -17.83 12.58
CA PRO A 72 0.91 -18.87 11.82
C PRO A 72 0.89 -18.60 10.31
N ASP A 73 1.95 -19.00 9.60
CA ASP A 73 2.08 -18.74 8.16
C ASP A 73 1.06 -19.51 7.31
N ASP A 74 0.57 -20.65 7.78
CA ASP A 74 -0.45 -21.47 7.13
C ASP A 74 -1.85 -20.82 7.17
N GLU A 75 -2.07 -19.82 8.01
CA GLU A 75 -3.30 -19.02 8.01
C GLU A 75 -3.32 -17.96 6.90
N VAL A 76 -2.16 -17.61 6.34
CA VAL A 76 -2.04 -16.56 5.32
C VAL A 76 -2.68 -17.01 4.00
N GLY A 77 -3.59 -16.19 3.47
CA GLY A 77 -4.26 -16.48 2.20
C GLY A 77 -5.33 -17.57 2.30
N THR A 78 -5.65 -18.05 3.51
CA THR A 78 -6.80 -18.94 3.72
C THR A 78 -8.10 -18.24 3.30
N PRO A 79 -8.95 -18.89 2.49
CA PRO A 79 -10.20 -18.28 2.05
C PRO A 79 -11.11 -17.91 3.22
N GLY A 80 -11.84 -16.81 3.06
CA GLY A 80 -12.84 -16.37 4.04
C GLY A 80 -12.42 -15.12 4.79
N ILE A 81 -12.96 -14.94 6.00
CA ILE A 81 -12.79 -13.70 6.75
C ILE A 81 -11.38 -13.56 7.34
N ALA A 82 -10.69 -14.67 7.59
CA ALA A 82 -9.33 -14.68 8.15
C ALA A 82 -8.30 -13.96 7.26
N ALA A 83 -8.48 -14.01 5.94
CA ALA A 83 -7.69 -13.24 4.97
C ALA A 83 -7.74 -11.71 5.20
N ALA A 84 -8.67 -11.21 6.02
CA ALA A 84 -8.74 -9.80 6.38
C ALA A 84 -7.81 -9.37 7.51
N TRP A 85 -7.17 -10.31 8.22
CA TRP A 85 -6.25 -9.98 9.31
C TRP A 85 -4.97 -10.83 9.32
N ALA A 86 -5.02 -12.09 8.87
CA ALA A 86 -3.91 -13.03 8.99
C ALA A 86 -2.69 -12.63 8.15
N GLY A 87 -1.68 -12.05 8.81
CA GLY A 87 -0.47 -11.53 8.19
C GLY A 87 0.73 -12.47 8.28
N GLY A 88 0.60 -13.64 8.92
CA GLY A 88 1.69 -14.61 9.09
C GLY A 88 2.71 -14.17 10.12
N LEU A 89 3.95 -14.67 10.02
CA LEU A 89 5.02 -14.34 10.96
C LEU A 89 5.19 -12.81 11.07
N GLU A 90 5.13 -12.30 12.30
CA GLU A 90 5.18 -10.86 12.63
C GLU A 90 4.09 -10.02 11.94
N GLY A 91 3.10 -10.66 11.32
CA GLY A 91 2.06 -10.01 10.52
C GLY A 91 2.57 -9.45 9.19
N ARG A 92 3.74 -9.90 8.70
CA ARG A 92 4.45 -9.26 7.59
C ARG A 92 4.37 -9.94 6.24
N ARG A 93 3.92 -11.20 6.13
CA ARG A 93 3.93 -11.95 4.86
C ARG A 93 3.25 -11.21 3.71
N VAL A 94 2.13 -10.54 3.99
CA VAL A 94 1.40 -9.74 3.00
C VAL A 94 1.99 -8.33 2.86
N ILE A 95 2.48 -7.74 3.96
CA ILE A 95 3.15 -6.45 3.95
C ILE A 95 4.38 -6.47 3.03
N ASP A 96 5.26 -7.46 3.17
CA ASP A 96 6.52 -7.53 2.42
C ASP A 96 6.27 -7.67 0.90
N ARG A 97 5.23 -8.41 0.53
CA ARG A 97 4.75 -8.50 -0.86
C ARG A 97 4.21 -7.16 -1.34
N LEU A 98 3.44 -6.46 -0.50
CA LEU A 98 2.93 -5.12 -0.81
C LEU A 98 4.02 -4.08 -0.99
N LEU A 99 5.14 -4.15 -0.27
CA LEU A 99 6.28 -3.24 -0.50
C LEU A 99 6.79 -3.34 -1.94
N THR A 100 6.92 -4.58 -2.42
CA THR A 100 7.35 -4.89 -3.79
C THR A 100 6.32 -4.44 -4.83
N GLU A 101 5.03 -4.67 -4.57
CA GLU A 101 3.96 -4.19 -5.44
C GLU A 101 3.89 -2.66 -5.47
N ALA A 102 4.00 -1.99 -4.33
CA ALA A 102 3.99 -0.53 -4.25
C ALA A 102 5.15 0.08 -5.05
N GLU A 103 6.36 -0.48 -4.93
CA GLU A 103 7.52 -0.07 -5.72
C GLU A 103 7.26 -0.19 -7.23
N ARG A 104 6.65 -1.31 -7.66
CA ARG A 104 6.30 -1.59 -9.06
C ARG A 104 5.20 -0.68 -9.59
N LEU A 105 4.19 -0.37 -8.78
CA LEU A 105 3.00 0.39 -9.19
C LEU A 105 3.23 1.89 -9.23
N LEU A 106 3.98 2.43 -8.27
CA LEU A 106 4.18 3.87 -8.15
C LEU A 106 4.93 4.40 -9.37
N ARG A 107 4.43 5.52 -9.93
CA ARG A 107 5.13 6.23 -10.99
C ARG A 107 6.56 6.58 -10.55
N PRO A 108 7.54 6.50 -11.47
CA PRO A 108 8.92 6.81 -11.16
C PRO A 108 9.16 8.29 -10.88
N THR A 109 8.20 9.18 -11.20
CA THR A 109 8.31 10.62 -10.99
C THR A 109 8.37 10.95 -9.49
N PRO A 110 9.52 11.40 -8.97
CA PRO A 110 9.67 11.68 -7.56
C PRO A 110 8.70 12.79 -7.10
N GLN A 111 8.27 12.73 -5.83
CA GLN A 111 7.36 13.70 -5.19
C GLN A 111 5.94 13.82 -5.76
N LEU A 112 5.62 13.15 -6.87
CA LEU A 112 4.26 13.07 -7.42
C LEU A 112 3.57 11.73 -7.10
N SER A 113 4.30 10.78 -6.51
CA SER A 113 3.74 9.49 -6.10
C SER A 113 4.06 9.11 -4.66
N ALA A 114 3.09 8.51 -3.97
CA ALA A 114 3.20 8.12 -2.56
C ALA A 114 2.49 6.80 -2.25
N PHE A 115 3.05 6.04 -1.31
CA PHE A 115 2.45 4.84 -0.74
C PHE A 115 2.19 5.03 0.75
N TYR A 116 0.96 4.79 1.19
CA TYR A 116 0.59 4.80 2.60
C TYR A 116 0.27 3.38 3.07
N LEU A 117 0.86 3.01 4.21
CA LEU A 117 0.73 1.68 4.79
C LEU A 117 0.34 1.80 6.26
N LEU A 118 -0.74 1.12 6.64
CA LEU A 118 -1.08 0.89 8.04
C LEU A 118 -0.33 -0.33 8.57
N MET A 119 0.28 -0.21 9.76
CA MET A 119 1.01 -1.28 10.43
C MET A 119 0.71 -1.28 11.94
N LEU A 120 0.67 -2.47 12.52
CA LEU A 120 0.81 -2.70 13.96
C LEU A 120 2.28 -2.55 14.39
N ARG A 121 2.50 -2.24 15.66
CA ARG A 121 3.83 -2.26 16.30
C ARG A 121 4.55 -3.60 16.11
N GLU A 122 3.80 -4.71 16.16
CA GLU A 122 4.30 -6.07 15.97
C GLU A 122 4.88 -6.31 14.56
N ASN A 123 4.47 -5.52 13.56
CA ASN A 123 5.02 -5.59 12.21
C ASN A 123 6.42 -4.97 12.09
N ARG A 124 6.94 -4.39 13.19
CA ARG A 124 8.23 -3.69 13.22
C ARG A 124 8.32 -2.61 12.14
N PRO A 125 7.47 -1.57 12.21
CA PRO A 125 7.36 -0.55 11.18
C PRO A 125 8.67 0.18 10.86
N GLU A 126 9.58 0.31 11.83
CA GLU A 126 10.91 0.89 11.63
C GLU A 126 11.83 0.03 10.74
N GLU A 127 11.72 -1.30 10.83
CA GLU A 127 12.45 -2.22 9.94
C GLU A 127 11.91 -2.11 8.51
N VAL A 128 10.58 -2.09 8.36
CA VAL A 128 9.90 -1.88 7.07
C VAL A 128 10.31 -0.53 6.46
N ALA A 129 10.38 0.51 7.28
CA ALA A 129 10.83 1.83 6.84
C ALA A 129 12.31 1.83 6.42
N LEU A 130 13.16 1.10 7.11
CA LEU A 130 14.56 0.94 6.73
C LEU A 130 14.69 0.21 5.38
N GLU A 131 13.93 -0.86 5.18
CA GLU A 131 13.91 -1.60 3.93
C GLU A 131 13.48 -0.72 2.75
N MET A 132 12.40 0.06 2.91
CA MET A 132 11.95 1.00 1.89
C MET A 132 13.00 2.10 1.63
N ARG A 133 13.72 2.58 2.66
CA ARG A 133 14.87 3.47 2.47
C ARG A 133 15.99 2.84 1.63
N CYS A 134 16.32 1.58 1.87
CA CYS A 134 17.29 0.84 1.06
C CYS A 134 16.83 0.66 -0.40
N ARG A 135 15.52 0.66 -0.65
CA ARG A 135 14.91 0.66 -1.99
C ARG A 135 14.79 2.06 -2.62
N GLY A 136 15.38 3.09 -2.00
CA GLY A 136 15.38 4.47 -2.52
C GLY A 136 14.14 5.30 -2.17
N PHE A 137 13.36 4.90 -1.16
CA PHE A 137 12.21 5.68 -0.69
C PHE A 137 12.55 6.51 0.55
N LYS A 138 12.06 7.75 0.60
CA LYS A 138 11.86 8.47 1.85
C LYS A 138 10.73 7.81 2.62
N SER A 139 10.90 7.62 3.92
CA SER A 139 9.92 6.97 4.81
C SER A 139 9.57 7.89 5.96
N MET A 140 8.28 8.14 6.19
CA MET A 140 7.79 9.11 7.17
C MET A 140 6.65 8.49 7.99
N LEU A 141 6.74 8.57 9.31
CA LEU A 141 5.61 8.31 10.20
C LEU A 141 4.61 9.47 10.08
N VAL A 142 3.38 9.19 9.69
CA VAL A 142 2.32 10.20 9.51
C VAL A 142 1.51 10.37 10.78
N VAL A 143 1.10 9.25 11.38
CA VAL A 143 0.31 9.24 12.61
C VAL A 143 0.52 7.91 13.32
N GLU A 144 0.50 7.96 14.64
CA GLU A 144 0.44 6.80 15.51
C GLU A 144 -0.76 6.92 16.46
N ARG A 145 -1.44 5.81 16.72
CA ARG A 145 -2.56 5.73 17.65
C ARG A 145 -2.52 4.44 18.45
N HIS A 146 -2.75 4.57 19.75
CA HIS A 146 -3.04 3.45 20.63
C HIS A 146 -4.56 3.27 20.72
N CYS A 147 -5.10 2.14 20.28
CA CYS A 147 -6.53 1.86 20.25
C CYS A 147 -6.79 0.41 20.65
N ALA A 148 -7.68 0.17 21.63
CA ALA A 148 -8.10 -1.19 22.03
C ALA A 148 -6.94 -2.17 22.36
N GLY A 149 -5.79 -1.67 22.84
CA GLY A 149 -4.60 -2.48 23.13
C GLY A 149 -3.66 -2.69 21.92
N GLU A 150 -4.03 -2.17 20.76
CA GLU A 150 -3.22 -2.17 19.54
C GLU A 150 -2.49 -0.83 19.37
N ASN A 151 -1.23 -0.89 18.94
CA ASN A 151 -0.44 0.26 18.54
C ASN A 151 -0.38 0.30 17.01
N LEU A 152 -1.20 1.18 16.43
CA LEU A 152 -1.31 1.34 14.99
C LEU A 152 -0.53 2.57 14.54
N SER A 153 0.18 2.43 13.43
CA SER A 153 0.92 3.52 12.79
C SER A 153 0.62 3.55 11.29
N VAL A 154 0.50 4.76 10.73
CA VAL A 154 0.41 4.97 9.28
C VAL A 154 1.72 5.58 8.80
N TRP A 155 2.34 4.93 7.83
CA TRP A 155 3.60 5.35 7.23
C TRP A 155 3.39 5.79 5.80
N ARG A 156 4.10 6.84 5.39
CA ARG A 156 4.15 7.36 4.02
C ARG A 156 5.53 7.08 3.43
N PHE A 157 5.53 6.51 2.23
CA PHE A 157 6.72 6.21 1.43
C PHE A 157 6.66 6.98 0.13
N GLU A 158 7.75 7.66 -0.23
CA GLU A 158 7.87 8.43 -1.48
C GLU A 158 9.22 8.19 -2.11
N ARG A 159 9.32 8.13 -3.43
CA ARG A 159 10.62 8.01 -4.09
C ARG A 159 11.50 9.20 -3.69
N GLY A 160 12.68 8.91 -3.14
CA GLY A 160 13.71 9.92 -2.95
C GLY A 160 14.09 10.46 -4.33
N GLY A 161 14.14 11.78 -4.49
CA GLY A 161 14.87 12.33 -5.63
C GLY A 161 16.30 11.82 -5.57
N VAL A 162 16.92 11.58 -6.73
CA VAL A 162 18.36 11.36 -6.77
C VAL A 162 19.00 12.63 -6.24
N GLU A 163 19.55 12.61 -5.03
CA GLU A 163 20.54 13.61 -4.68
C GLU A 163 21.81 13.22 -5.42
N GLU A 164 22.11 13.95 -6.51
CA GLU A 164 23.48 14.03 -7.01
C GLU A 164 24.31 14.78 -5.95
N SER A 165 24.72 14.09 -4.88
CA SER A 165 25.65 14.63 -3.90
C SER A 165 26.71 13.59 -3.55
N GLU A 166 27.88 13.83 -4.18
CA GLU A 166 29.23 13.43 -3.78
C GLU A 166 29.72 12.01 -4.08
N PHE A 167 29.86 11.70 -5.37
CA PHE A 167 31.12 11.10 -5.84
C PHE A 167 32.21 12.18 -5.82
N ARG A 168 32.67 12.56 -4.62
CA ARG A 168 34.02 13.15 -4.47
C ARG A 168 34.95 12.02 -4.10
N VAL A 169 35.59 11.49 -5.13
CA VAL A 169 36.75 10.61 -5.07
C VAL A 169 37.80 11.28 -4.17
N PHE A 170 38.24 10.56 -3.14
CA PHE A 170 39.56 10.77 -2.53
C PHE A 170 40.55 9.80 -3.19
#